data_AF-A0A522S5A6-F1
#
_entry.id   AF-A0A522S5A6-F1
#
_cell.length_a   1.000
_cell.length_b   1.000
_cell.length_c   1.000
_cell.angle_alpha   90.00
_cell.angle_beta   90.00
_cell.angle_gamma   90.00
#
_symmetry.space_group_name_H-M   'P 1'
#
loop_
_entity.id
_entity.type
_entity.pdbx_description
1 polymer ?
#
loop_
_entity_poly.entity_id
_entity_poly.type
_entity_poly.pdbx_seq_one_letter_code
_entity_poly.pdbx_strand_id
1 'polypeptide(L)'
;MKENVALIGWIATVMTGVVAPALILALIWKTPDTLLRTGEAGQFVSATASVGGFFSSDITTVQSTTGSIAVYNTFSAPRNQLLVVRETLKNGLQLCAENKPDTCVGLAGSWAGDMKPVPHARHRFAGLVTGIGNSGASLWLLIGILVSVGATGILAQHVDREGRRRS
;
A
#
# COMPACT_ATOMS: atom_id res chain seq x y z
N MET A 1 -4.78 -42.38 -13.97
CA MET A 1 -5.33 -41.21 -14.71
C MET A 1 -5.97 -40.18 -13.78
N LYS A 2 -6.81 -40.56 -12.81
CA LYS A 2 -7.44 -39.63 -11.84
C LYS A 2 -6.45 -38.88 -10.94
N GLU A 3 -5.34 -39.53 -10.56
CA GLU A 3 -4.29 -38.97 -9.71
C GLU A 3 -3.57 -37.77 -10.35
N ASN A 4 -3.27 -37.86 -11.66
CA ASN A 4 -2.66 -36.76 -12.40
C ASN A 4 -3.58 -35.55 -12.53
N VAL A 5 -4.90 -35.77 -12.64
CA VAL A 5 -5.89 -34.68 -12.76
C VAL A 5 -6.01 -33.91 -11.45
N ALA A 6 -6.02 -34.60 -10.31
CA ALA A 6 -6.07 -33.96 -8.98
C ALA A 6 -4.80 -33.14 -8.69
N LEU A 7 -3.63 -33.67 -9.05
CA LEU A 7 -2.35 -32.97 -8.90
C LEU A 7 -2.28 -31.72 -9.79
N ILE A 8 -2.67 -31.82 -11.07
CA ILE A 8 -2.68 -30.67 -12.00
C ILE A 8 -3.63 -29.58 -11.50
N GLY A 9 -4.83 -29.95 -11.02
CA GLY A 9 -5.79 -29.00 -10.46
C GLY A 9 -5.27 -28.28 -9.21
N TRP A 10 -4.58 -29.01 -8.32
CA TRP A 10 -3.94 -28.42 -7.15
C TRP A 10 -2.83 -27.44 -7.53
N ILE A 11 -1.93 -27.81 -8.45
CA ILE A 11 -0.86 -26.93 -8.93
C ILE A 11 -1.45 -25.66 -9.55
N ALA A 12 -2.49 -25.77 -10.39
CA ALA A 12 -3.15 -24.61 -10.99
C ALA A 12 -3.75 -23.67 -9.94
N THR A 13 -4.35 -24.23 -8.88
CA THR A 13 -4.93 -23.47 -7.76
C THR A 13 -3.85 -22.74 -6.97
N VAL A 14 -2.71 -23.37 -6.69
CA VAL A 14 -1.59 -22.72 -6.00
C VAL A 14 -0.97 -21.62 -6.86
N MET A 15 -0.76 -21.90 -8.16
CA MET A 15 -0.17 -20.92 -9.08
C MET A 15 -1.04 -19.67 -9.24
N THR A 16 -2.36 -19.84 -9.35
CA THR A 16 -3.28 -18.71 -9.55
C THR A 16 -3.68 -18.03 -8.25
N GLY A 17 -3.88 -18.78 -7.17
CA GLY A 17 -4.33 -18.25 -5.89
C GLY A 17 -3.21 -17.69 -5.01
N VAL A 18 -1.99 -18.19 -5.13
CA VAL A 18 -0.88 -17.78 -4.25
C VAL A 18 0.24 -17.11 -5.05
N VAL A 19 0.76 -17.77 -6.08
CA VAL A 19 1.95 -17.29 -6.80
C VAL A 19 1.65 -16.00 -7.57
N ALA A 20 0.53 -15.94 -8.31
CA ALA A 20 0.13 -14.76 -9.06
C ALA A 20 -0.07 -13.50 -8.18
N PRO A 21 -0.88 -13.52 -7.10
CA PRO A 21 -1.02 -12.34 -6.24
C PRO A 21 0.28 -12.00 -5.49
N ALA A 22 1.10 -12.98 -5.11
CA ALA A 22 2.41 -12.73 -4.50
C ALA A 22 3.35 -11.99 -5.46
N LEU A 23 3.39 -12.38 -6.74
CA LEU A 23 4.15 -11.67 -7.77
C LEU A 23 3.63 -10.25 -8.00
N ILE A 24 2.32 -10.06 -8.03
CA ILE A 24 1.71 -8.72 -8.15
C ILE A 24 2.09 -7.85 -6.96
N LEU A 25 1.97 -8.36 -5.74
CA LEU A 25 2.41 -7.64 -4.53
C LEU A 25 3.90 -7.33 -4.56
N ALA A 26 4.74 -8.26 -5.00
CA ALA A 26 6.17 -8.04 -5.14
C ALA A 26 6.49 -6.98 -6.19
N LEU A 27 5.77 -6.94 -7.31
CA LEU A 27 5.90 -5.91 -8.33
C LEU A 27 5.48 -4.54 -7.77
N ILE A 28 4.33 -4.46 -7.08
CA ILE A 28 3.87 -3.23 -6.41
C ILE A 28 4.88 -2.78 -5.35
N TRP A 29 5.48 -3.71 -4.59
CA TRP A 29 6.51 -3.38 -3.62
C TRP A 29 7.76 -2.82 -4.29
N LYS A 30 8.19 -3.39 -5.41
CA LYS A 30 9.38 -2.95 -6.16
C LYS A 30 9.16 -1.70 -7.01
N THR A 31 7.93 -1.27 -7.29
CA THR A 31 7.74 0.00 -8.00
C THR A 31 8.27 1.16 -7.15
N PRO A 32 9.05 2.08 -7.71
CA PRO A 32 9.48 3.25 -6.95
C PRO A 32 8.27 4.12 -6.60
N ASP A 33 8.29 4.75 -5.43
CA ASP A 33 7.27 5.75 -5.11
C ASP A 33 7.53 7.01 -5.95
N THR A 34 6.73 7.19 -6.99
CA THR A 34 6.90 8.30 -7.93
C THR A 34 6.09 9.50 -7.48
N LEU A 35 6.75 10.65 -7.45
CA LEU A 35 6.10 11.94 -7.23
C LEU A 35 5.25 12.31 -8.45
N LEU A 36 3.96 12.53 -8.23
CA LEU A 36 2.98 12.86 -9.27
C LEU A 36 2.77 14.37 -9.37
N ARG A 37 2.52 15.02 -8.22
CA ARG A 37 2.24 16.45 -8.13
C ARG A 37 2.89 17.06 -6.90
N THR A 38 3.18 18.35 -6.97
CA THR A 38 3.72 19.13 -5.85
C THR A 38 2.95 20.43 -5.66
N GLY A 39 2.71 20.80 -4.40
CA GLY A 39 2.14 22.08 -4.00
C GLY A 39 3.02 22.74 -2.93
N GLU A 40 2.93 24.06 -2.81
CA GLU A 40 3.64 24.82 -1.78
C GLU A 40 2.70 25.09 -0.60
N ALA A 41 3.15 24.74 0.61
CA ALA A 41 2.39 24.89 1.85
C ALA A 41 2.89 26.07 2.71
N GLY A 42 3.70 26.97 2.14
CA GLY A 42 4.30 28.08 2.87
C GLY A 42 5.43 27.63 3.79
N GLN A 43 5.78 28.45 4.77
CA GLN A 43 6.86 28.16 5.72
C GLN A 43 6.30 27.59 7.02
N PHE A 44 7.04 26.66 7.64
CA PHE A 44 6.71 26.07 8.92
C PHE A 44 6.78 27.09 10.06
N VAL A 45 5.70 27.18 10.85
CA VAL A 45 5.61 28.05 12.03
C VAL A 45 5.62 27.22 13.31
N SER A 46 4.72 26.24 13.40
CA SER A 46 4.60 25.36 14.56
C SER A 46 3.84 24.07 14.18
N ALA A 47 3.90 23.09 15.07
CA ALA A 47 3.09 21.88 14.99
C ALA A 47 2.51 21.58 16.37
N THR A 48 1.25 21.19 16.41
CA THR A 48 0.57 20.77 17.64
C THR A 48 0.03 19.37 17.44
N ALA A 49 0.59 18.40 18.16
CA ALA A 49 0.13 17.02 18.12
C ALA A 49 -1.09 16.86 19.04
N SER A 50 -2.13 16.24 18.51
CA SER A 50 -3.28 15.75 19.27
C SER A 50 -3.19 14.24 19.30
N VAL A 51 -3.06 13.69 20.50
CA VAL A 51 -2.97 12.24 20.70
C VAL A 51 -4.32 11.62 20.34
N GLY A 52 -4.28 10.61 19.46
CA GLY A 52 -5.43 9.81 19.07
C GLY A 52 -5.85 8.85 20.19
N GLY A 53 -7.08 8.36 20.11
CA GLY A 53 -7.55 7.27 20.97
C GLY A 53 -7.00 5.91 20.54
N PHE A 54 -7.34 4.85 21.28
CA PHE A 54 -6.88 3.48 21.01
C PHE A 54 -7.17 2.98 19.57
N PHE A 55 -8.22 3.50 18.93
CA PHE A 55 -8.63 3.14 17.56
C PHE A 55 -8.39 4.26 16.55
N SER A 56 -7.64 5.31 16.91
CA SER A 56 -7.46 6.50 16.07
C SER A 56 -5.99 6.86 16.00
N SER A 57 -5.49 7.15 14.80
CA SER A 57 -4.13 7.66 14.63
C SER A 57 -3.97 9.04 15.27
N ASP A 58 -2.77 9.34 15.73
CA ASP A 58 -2.42 10.69 16.16
C ASP A 58 -2.57 11.67 14.99
N ILE A 59 -3.08 12.87 15.29
CA ILE A 59 -3.23 13.93 14.30
C ILE A 59 -2.40 15.12 14.75
N THR A 60 -1.51 15.59 13.88
CA THR A 60 -0.76 16.82 14.12
C THR A 60 -1.31 17.93 13.25
N THR A 61 -1.64 19.06 13.87
CA THR A 61 -1.97 20.29 13.17
C THR A 61 -0.69 21.08 12.95
N VAL A 62 -0.25 21.16 11.71
CA VAL A 62 0.92 21.93 11.28
C VAL A 62 0.47 23.32 10.88
N GLN A 63 0.94 24.34 11.59
CA GLN A 63 0.73 25.73 11.25
C GLN A 63 1.82 26.19 10.28
N SER A 64 1.41 26.73 9.14
CA SER A 64 2.27 27.38 8.16
C SER A 64 1.90 28.85 7.97
N THR A 65 2.70 29.55 7.18
CA THR A 65 2.41 30.95 6.80
C THR A 65 1.19 31.09 5.88
N THR A 66 0.75 30.01 5.23
CA THR A 66 -0.42 30.02 4.33
C THR A 66 -1.68 29.48 4.99
N GLY A 67 -1.56 28.75 6.10
CA GLY A 67 -2.72 28.22 6.82
C GLY A 67 -2.35 27.10 7.80
N SER A 68 -3.32 26.23 8.09
CA SER A 68 -3.17 25.06 8.97
C SER A 68 -3.42 23.78 8.18
N ILE A 69 -2.56 22.79 8.36
CA ILE A 69 -2.63 21.49 7.66
C ILE A 69 -2.67 20.39 8.71
N ALA A 70 -3.66 19.51 8.62
CA ALA A 70 -3.73 18.32 9.47
C ALA A 70 -2.98 17.16 8.80
N VAL A 71 -2.08 16.53 9.54
CA VAL A 71 -1.30 15.37 9.10
C VAL A 71 -1.44 14.23 10.08
N TYR A 72 -1.32 13.00 9.59
CA TYR A 72 -1.24 11.82 10.43
C TYR A 72 0.12 11.73 11.12
N ASN A 73 0.10 11.20 12.34
CA ASN A 73 1.26 11.04 13.21
C ASN A 73 1.90 12.40 13.55
N THR A 74 3.14 12.36 14.07
CA THR A 74 3.91 13.55 14.46
C THR A 74 4.64 14.16 13.27
N PHE A 75 4.63 15.49 13.18
CA PHE A 75 5.44 16.25 12.22
C PHE A 75 6.24 17.35 12.91
N SER A 76 7.48 17.54 12.48
CA SER A 76 8.34 18.60 12.97
C SER A 76 9.28 19.08 11.87
N ALA A 77 9.46 20.38 11.76
CA ALA A 77 10.45 21.00 10.89
C ALA A 77 11.09 22.22 11.59
N PRO A 78 12.25 22.71 11.14
CA PRO A 78 12.77 23.99 11.60
C PRO A 78 11.80 25.13 11.28
N ARG A 79 11.71 26.15 12.15
CA ARG A 79 10.94 27.36 11.84
C ARG A 79 11.46 28.02 10.56
N ASN A 80 10.54 28.60 9.80
CA ASN A 80 10.78 29.24 8.51
C ASN A 80 11.24 28.28 7.39
N GLN A 81 11.26 26.96 7.64
CA GLN A 81 11.53 25.97 6.60
C GLN A 81 10.34 25.90 5.63
N LEU A 82 10.60 25.95 4.33
CA LEU A 82 9.54 25.77 3.34
C LEU A 82 8.94 24.37 3.43
N LEU A 83 7.62 24.30 3.40
CA LEU A 83 6.83 23.08 3.38
C LEU A 83 6.29 22.85 1.97
N VAL A 84 6.36 21.60 1.54
CA VAL A 84 5.83 21.18 0.24
C VAL A 84 4.85 20.03 0.45
N VAL A 85 3.70 20.13 -0.20
CA VAL A 85 2.75 19.03 -0.32
C VAL A 85 3.13 18.22 -1.55
N ARG A 86 3.18 16.91 -1.41
CA ARG A 86 3.57 15.96 -2.45
C ARG A 86 2.45 14.96 -2.60
N GLU A 87 2.03 14.72 -3.82
CA GLU A 87 1.19 13.57 -4.13
C GLU A 87 2.08 12.48 -4.72
N THR A 88 2.15 11.33 -4.05
CA THR A 88 2.93 10.19 -4.52
C THR A 88 2.02 9.02 -4.89
N LEU A 89 2.50 8.15 -5.77
CA LEU A 89 1.72 7.03 -6.26
C LEU A 89 1.37 6.02 -5.16
N LYS A 90 2.29 5.76 -4.22
CA LYS A 90 2.08 4.74 -3.17
C LYS A 90 1.40 5.28 -1.93
N ASN A 91 1.75 6.49 -1.53
CA ASN A 91 1.36 7.02 -0.24
C ASN A 91 0.30 8.13 -0.32
N GLY A 92 -0.04 8.59 -1.53
CA GLY A 92 -1.02 9.65 -1.75
C GLY A 92 -0.48 11.01 -1.34
N LEU A 93 -1.33 11.85 -0.73
CA LEU A 93 -0.96 13.20 -0.30
C LEU A 93 -0.12 13.17 0.97
N GLN A 94 1.04 13.81 0.91
CA GLN A 94 1.99 13.92 2.01
C GLN A 94 2.49 15.36 2.18
N LEU A 95 2.78 15.76 3.41
CA LEU A 95 3.43 17.01 3.75
C LEU A 95 4.89 16.71 4.08
N CYS A 96 5.82 17.42 3.44
CA CYS A 96 7.25 17.25 3.66
C CYS A 96 7.89 18.62 3.88
N ALA A 97 8.98 18.67 4.65
CA ALA A 97 9.89 19.79 4.57
C ALA A 97 10.62 19.77 3.20
N GLU A 98 10.80 20.94 2.61
CA GLU A 98 11.51 21.08 1.34
C GLU A 98 12.92 20.46 1.44
N ASN A 99 13.33 19.75 0.39
CA ASN A 99 14.60 19.05 0.29
C ASN A 99 14.86 17.98 1.39
N LYS A 100 13.83 17.57 2.15
CA LYS A 100 13.94 16.54 3.20
C LYS A 100 12.85 15.46 3.06
N PRO A 101 13.00 14.50 2.13
CA PRO A 101 11.99 13.47 1.90
C PRO A 101 11.72 12.59 3.13
N ASP A 102 12.68 12.44 4.03
CA ASP A 102 12.54 11.62 5.25
C ASP A 102 11.57 12.25 6.28
N THR A 103 11.13 13.50 6.05
CA THR A 103 10.17 14.20 6.90
C THR A 103 8.72 14.09 6.40
N CYS A 104 8.49 13.34 5.32
CA CYS A 104 7.16 13.24 4.72
C CYS A 104 6.18 12.48 5.62
N VAL A 105 5.01 13.09 5.85
CA VAL A 105 3.90 12.49 6.60
C VAL A 105 2.61 12.59 5.80
N GLY A 106 1.72 11.61 5.91
CA GLY A 106 0.45 11.61 5.18
C GLY A 106 -0.49 12.73 5.66
N LEU A 107 -1.19 13.40 4.74
CA LEU A 107 -2.24 14.37 5.10
C LEU A 107 -3.46 13.62 5.66
N ALA A 108 -4.06 14.18 6.73
CA ALA A 108 -5.28 13.65 7.32
C ALA A 108 -6.56 14.05 6.56
N GLY A 109 -6.43 14.83 5.48
CA GLY A 109 -7.54 15.32 4.68
C GLY A 109 -7.14 15.69 3.25
N SER A 110 -8.03 16.40 2.55
CA SER A 110 -7.77 16.90 1.20
C SER A 110 -6.89 18.14 1.21
N TRP A 111 -6.15 18.34 0.11
CA TRP A 111 -5.39 19.56 -0.13
C TRP A 111 -6.22 20.54 -0.97
N ALA A 112 -6.37 21.77 -0.48
CA ALA A 112 -7.16 22.81 -1.14
C ALA A 112 -6.34 23.75 -2.04
N GLY A 113 -5.00 23.72 -1.94
CA GLY A 113 -4.13 24.58 -2.72
C GLY A 113 -3.84 24.04 -4.13
N ASP A 114 -3.22 24.88 -4.95
CA ASP A 114 -2.79 24.46 -6.29
C ASP A 114 -1.66 23.43 -6.22
N MET A 115 -1.75 22.41 -7.08
CA MET A 115 -0.69 21.41 -7.25
C MET A 115 -0.23 21.38 -8.71
N LYS A 116 1.07 21.60 -8.89
CA LYS A 116 1.76 21.52 -10.18
C LYS A 116 2.10 20.05 -10.46
N PRO A 117 1.76 19.51 -11.65
CA PRO A 117 2.19 18.18 -12.03
C PRO A 117 3.71 18.15 -12.21
N VAL A 118 4.36 17.08 -11.78
CA VAL A 118 5.80 16.91 -11.99
C VAL A 118 6.06 16.46 -13.43
N PRO A 119 6.86 17.21 -14.21
CA PRO A 119 7.22 16.81 -15.56
C PRO A 119 7.88 15.42 -15.54
N HIS A 120 7.45 14.53 -16.41
CA HIS A 120 7.96 13.15 -16.54
C HIS A 120 7.59 12.17 -15.43
N ALA A 121 6.59 12.46 -14.60
CA ALA A 121 5.90 11.45 -13.80
C ALA A 121 5.15 10.45 -14.72
N ARG A 122 5.89 9.59 -15.44
CA ARG A 122 5.34 8.66 -16.42
C ARG A 122 4.49 7.60 -15.71
N HIS A 123 3.20 7.57 -16.03
CA HIS A 123 2.16 6.62 -15.59
C HIS A 123 2.38 5.14 -15.96
N ARG A 124 3.62 4.68 -16.18
CA ARG A 124 3.91 3.35 -16.77
C ARG A 124 3.37 2.16 -15.97
N PHE A 125 2.98 2.36 -14.71
CA PHE A 125 2.38 1.32 -13.86
C PHE A 125 0.98 1.67 -13.33
N ALA A 126 0.43 2.83 -13.68
CA ALA A 126 -0.87 3.27 -13.15
C ALA A 126 -1.99 2.28 -13.52
N GLY A 127 -1.99 1.74 -14.74
CA GLY A 127 -3.00 0.78 -15.19
C GLY A 127 -2.93 -0.60 -14.52
N LEU A 128 -1.78 -0.99 -13.95
CA LEU A 128 -1.63 -2.28 -13.25
C LEU A 128 -2.06 -2.16 -11.78
N VAL A 129 -1.84 -0.98 -11.17
CA VAL A 129 -2.10 -0.71 -9.75
C VAL A 129 -3.53 -0.22 -9.50
N THR A 130 -4.20 0.39 -10.49
CA THR A 130 -5.58 0.90 -10.33
C THR A 130 -6.65 -0.19 -10.31
N GLY A 131 -6.39 -1.38 -10.87
CA GLY A 131 -7.36 -2.48 -10.88
C GLY A 131 -7.33 -3.34 -9.60
N ILE A 132 -6.14 -3.56 -9.04
CA ILE A 132 -5.93 -4.39 -7.84
C ILE A 132 -4.94 -3.63 -6.96
N GLY A 133 -5.43 -2.66 -6.19
CA GLY A 133 -4.61 -1.96 -5.20
C GLY A 133 -4.02 -2.93 -4.16
N ASN A 134 -3.08 -2.46 -3.34
CA ASN A 134 -2.40 -3.27 -2.31
C ASN A 134 -3.39 -4.05 -1.41
N SER A 135 -4.52 -3.43 -1.07
CA SER A 135 -5.61 -4.06 -0.29
C SER A 135 -6.34 -5.18 -1.06
N GLY A 136 -6.49 -5.05 -2.38
CA GLY A 136 -7.13 -6.07 -3.22
C GLY A 136 -6.23 -7.28 -3.42
N ALA A 137 -4.93 -7.06 -3.68
CA ALA A 137 -3.99 -8.15 -3.90
C ALA A 137 -3.69 -8.94 -2.61
N SER A 138 -3.66 -8.26 -1.46
CA SER A 138 -3.51 -8.92 -0.15
C SER A 138 -4.74 -9.78 0.22
N LEU A 139 -5.95 -9.26 0.00
CA LEU A 139 -7.18 -10.04 0.19
C LEU A 139 -7.22 -11.26 -0.74
N TRP A 140 -6.83 -11.09 -2.00
CA TRP A 140 -6.76 -12.19 -2.96
C TRP A 140 -5.75 -13.26 -2.54
N LEU A 141 -4.57 -12.85 -2.07
CA LEU A 141 -3.55 -13.76 -1.54
C LEU A 141 -4.06 -14.54 -0.31
N LEU A 142 -4.75 -13.88 0.62
CA LEU A 142 -5.33 -14.54 1.79
C LEU A 142 -6.36 -15.60 1.39
N ILE A 143 -7.27 -15.26 0.47
CA ILE A 143 -8.26 -16.20 -0.06
C ILE A 143 -7.56 -17.39 -0.73
N GLY A 144 -6.54 -17.13 -1.56
CA GLY A 144 -5.81 -18.19 -2.24
C GLY A 144 -5.03 -19.11 -1.29
N ILE A 145 -4.45 -18.58 -0.21
CA ILE A 145 -3.83 -19.39 0.85
C ILE A 145 -4.88 -20.28 1.53
N LEU A 146 -6.04 -19.72 1.92
CA LEU A 146 -7.10 -20.50 2.57
C LEU A 146 -7.60 -21.63 1.68
N VAL A 147 -7.81 -21.36 0.38
CA VAL A 147 -8.26 -22.38 -0.58
C VAL A 147 -7.19 -23.45 -0.82
N SER A 148 -5.92 -23.07 -0.93
CA SER A 148 -4.83 -24.02 -1.16
C SER A 148 -4.57 -24.94 0.04
N VAL A 149 -4.68 -24.42 1.28
CA VAL A 149 -4.61 -25.21 2.52
C VAL A 149 -5.79 -26.18 2.64
N GLY A 150 -7.01 -25.74 2.27
CA GLY A 150 -8.17 -26.63 2.21
C GLY A 150 -7.99 -27.75 1.19
N ALA A 151 -7.45 -27.42 0.01
CA ALA A 151 -7.22 -28.39 -1.06
C ALA A 151 -6.13 -29.42 -0.72
N THR A 152 -5.04 -29.03 -0.04
CA THR A 152 -4.04 -29.99 0.46
C THR A 152 -4.63 -30.95 1.48
N GLY A 153 -5.48 -30.47 2.38
CA GLY A 153 -6.18 -31.32 3.36
C GLY A 153 -7.03 -32.41 2.69
N ILE A 154 -7.79 -32.04 1.66
CA ILE A 154 -8.62 -32.99 0.88
C ILE A 154 -7.74 -33.99 0.12
N LEU A 155 -6.65 -33.53 -0.50
CA LEU A 155 -5.71 -34.41 -1.22
C LEU A 155 -5.05 -35.42 -0.28
N ALA A 156 -4.60 -34.97 0.90
CA ALA A 156 -3.98 -35.84 1.89
C ALA A 156 -4.93 -36.94 2.39
N GLN A 157 -6.20 -36.59 2.65
CA GLN A 157 -7.23 -37.58 3.00
C GLN A 157 -7.51 -38.58 1.87
N HIS A 158 -7.43 -38.14 0.62
CA HIS A 158 -7.62 -39.01 -0.54
C HIS A 158 -6.47 -40.03 -0.70
N VAL A 159 -5.22 -39.56 -0.55
CA VAL A 159 -4.02 -40.42 -0.64
C VAL A 159 -4.00 -41.44 0.49
N ASP A 160 -4.32 -41.04 1.73
CA ASP A 160 -4.38 -41.98 2.87
C ASP A 160 -5.44 -43.07 2.68
N ARG A 161 -6.62 -42.70 2.15
CA ARG A 161 -7.69 -43.67 1.83
C ARG A 161 -7.31 -44.65 0.74
N GLU A 162 -6.54 -44.24 -0.26
CA GLU A 162 -6.07 -45.13 -1.32
C GLU A 162 -4.94 -46.06 -0.84
N GLY A 163 -4.04 -45.57 0.03
CA GLY A 163 -3.02 -46.40 0.68
C GLY A 163 -3.63 -47.53 1.51
N ARG A 164 -4.66 -47.21 2.31
CA ARG A 164 -5.37 -48.18 3.16
C ARG A 164 -6.21 -49.22 2.39
N ARG A 165 -6.51 -48.98 1.11
CA ARG A 165 -7.22 -49.96 0.24
C ARG A 165 -6.26 -50.94 -0.45
N ARG A 166 -4.95 -50.64 -0.47
CA ARG A 166 -3.94 -51.48 -1.12
C ARG A 166 -3.18 -52.38 -0.14
N SER A 167 -3.28 -52.13 1.17
CA SER A 167 -2.82 -53.02 2.25
C SER A 167 -3.87 -54.06 2.60
#